data_AF-E4ZKB1-F1
#
_entry.id   AF-E4ZKB1-F1
#
_cell.length_a   1.000
_cell.length_b   1.000
_cell.length_c   1.000
_cell.angle_alpha   90.00
_cell.angle_beta   90.00
_cell.angle_gamma   90.00
#
_symmetry.space_group_name_H-M   'P 1'
#
loop_
_entity.id
_entity.type
_entity.pdbx_description
1 polymer ?
#
loop_
_entity_poly.entity_id
_entity_poly.type
_entity_poly.pdbx_seq_one_letter_code
_entity_poly.pdbx_strand_id
1 'polypeptide(L)' 'MVDLSDCALKELVQYKCNITTQGAKEAQPNIICEPVVRLLRLCGNGLSVETTAWERWKAKRDGVKVDS' A
#
# COMPACT_ATOMS: atom_id res chain seq x y z
N MET A 1 10.23 -16.25 16.94
CA MET A 1 10.20 -15.78 15.54
C MET A 1 8.74 -15.73 15.14
N VAL A 2 8.28 -14.66 14.48
CA VAL A 2 6.86 -14.53 14.06
C VAL A 2 6.73 -15.13 12.66
N ASP A 3 5.79 -16.05 12.47
CA ASP A 3 5.39 -16.50 11.14
C ASP A 3 4.45 -15.46 10.54
N LEU A 4 4.86 -14.83 9.45
CA LEU A 4 4.08 -13.78 8.79
C LEU A 4 2.84 -14.34 8.07
N SER A 5 2.79 -15.65 7.80
CA SER A 5 1.64 -16.28 7.14
C SER A 5 0.40 -16.35 8.02
N ASP A 6 0.60 -16.41 9.35
CA ASP A 6 -0.46 -16.37 10.37
C ASP A 6 -1.04 -14.97 10.58
N CYS A 7 -0.36 -13.93 10.08
CA CYS A 7 -0.80 -12.55 10.21
C CYS A 7 -1.80 -12.18 9.11
N ALA A 8 -2.74 -11.28 9.40
CA ALA A 8 -3.73 -10.85 8.43
C ALA A 8 -3.06 -10.14 7.24
N LEU A 9 -3.39 -10.56 6.02
CA LEU A 9 -2.96 -9.88 4.80
C LEU A 9 -3.90 -8.72 4.50
N LYS A 10 -3.38 -7.50 4.52
CA LYS A 10 -4.14 -6.27 4.33
C LYS A 10 -3.66 -5.44 3.15
N GLU A 11 -4.50 -4.54 2.68
CA GLU A 11 -4.15 -3.49 1.74
C GLU A 11 -4.04 -2.15 2.47
N LEU A 12 -3.06 -1.34 2.08
CA LEU A 12 -2.91 0.03 2.54
C LEU A 12 -2.85 0.94 1.32
N VAL A 13 -3.83 1.83 1.21
CA VAL A 13 -3.83 2.86 0.16
C VAL A 13 -3.06 4.07 0.67
N GLN A 14 -1.94 4.35 0.03
CA GLN A 14 -1.16 5.57 0.21
C GLN A 14 -1.40 6.49 -0.99
N TYR A 15 -1.08 7.79 -0.87
CA TYR A 15 -1.17 8.73 -1.99
C TYR A 15 0.20 9.32 -2.27
N LYS A 16 0.63 9.22 -3.52
CA LYS A 16 1.83 9.92 -4.01
C LYS A 16 1.39 11.23 -4.64
N CYS A 17 1.69 12.35 -3.96
CA CYS A 17 1.35 13.68 -4.43
C CYS A 17 2.55 14.33 -5.13
N ASN A 18 2.37 14.70 -6.40
CA ASN A 18 3.35 15.46 -7.17
C ASN A 18 2.85 16.90 -7.32
N ILE A 19 3.74 17.87 -7.12
CA ILE A 19 3.45 19.29 -7.28
C ILE A 19 4.02 19.73 -8.61
N THR A 20 3.17 20.28 -9.49
CA THR A 20 3.58 20.82 -10.78
C THR A 20 3.39 22.33 -10.78
N THR A 21 4.45 23.06 -11.15
CA THR A 21 4.41 24.51 -11.36
C THR A 21 4.54 24.76 -12.86
N GLN A 22 3.43 25.06 -13.53
CA GLN A 22 3.45 25.36 -14.96
C GLN A 22 4.00 26.76 -15.20
N GLY A 23 5.29 26.86 -15.54
CA GLY A 23 5.92 27.84 -16.45
C GLY A 23 5.84 29.36 -16.16
N ALA A 24 4.89 29.85 -15.36
CA ALA A 24 4.76 31.26 -15.01
C ALA A 24 5.10 31.44 -13.53
N LYS A 25 5.92 32.45 -13.23
CA LYS A 25 6.40 32.79 -11.88
C LYS A 25 5.28 33.08 -10.85
N GLU A 26 4.02 33.09 -11.29
CA GLU A 26 2.83 33.44 -10.50
C GLU A 26 1.68 32.41 -10.62
N ALA A 27 1.88 31.28 -11.30
CA ALA A 27 0.83 30.27 -11.42
C ALA A 27 0.67 29.47 -10.12
N GLN A 28 -0.57 29.28 -9.65
CA GLN A 28 -0.87 28.43 -8.50
C GLN A 28 -0.38 26.99 -8.76
N PRO A 29 0.30 26.36 -7.79
CA PRO A 29 0.80 25.02 -7.96
C PRO A 29 -0.35 24.03 -8.10
N ASN A 30 -0.27 23.14 -9.09
CA ASN A 30 -1.23 22.06 -9.24
C ASN A 30 -0.69 20.81 -8.52
N ILE A 31 -1.47 20.28 -7.58
CA ILE A 31 -1.13 19.10 -6.78
C ILE A 31 -1.94 17.92 -7.31
N ILE A 32 -1.24 16.91 -7.84
CA ILE A 32 -1.85 15.69 -8.35
C ILE A 32 -1.45 14.53 -7.43
N CYS A 33 -2.43 13.91 -6.77
CA CYS A 33 -2.21 12.76 -5.88
C CYS A 33 -2.71 11.47 -6.52
N GLU A 34 -1.81 10.52 -6.74
CA GLU A 34 -2.11 9.22 -7.32
C GLU A 34 -2.15 8.14 -6.22
N PRO A 35 -3.16 7.26 -6.19
CA PRO A 35 -3.23 6.20 -5.20
C PRO A 35 -2.18 5.12 -5.46
N VAL A 36 -1.51 4.70 -4.40
CA VAL A 36 -0.51 3.63 -4.38
C VAL A 36 -0.96 2.57 -3.38
N VAL A 37 -1.30 1.39 -3.88
CA VAL A 37 -1.72 0.26 -3.04
C VAL A 37 -0.51 -0.53 -2.58
N ARG A 38 -0.32 -0.62 -1.27
CA ARG A 38 0.65 -1.51 -0.62
C ARG A 38 -0.06 -2.73 -0.05
N LEU A 39 0.64 -3.85 -0.01
CA LEU A 39 0.20 -5.03 0.72
C LEU A 39 1.01 -5.11 2.01
N LEU A 40 0.38 -5.52 3.10
CA LEU A 40 1.04 -5.67 4.38
C LEU A 40 0.53 -6.89 5.14
N ARG A 41 1.42 -7.47 5.96
CA ARG A 41 1.04 -8.43 7.01
C ARG A 41 0.93 -7.66 8.33
N LEU A 42 -0.28 -7.64 8.89
CA LEU A 42 -0.57 -7.03 10.18
C LEU A 42 -0.80 -8.13 11.21
N CYS A 43 0.11 -8.22 12.18
CA CYS A 43 0.09 -9.21 13.24
C CYS A 43 -0.57 -8.64 14.51
N GLY A 44 -1.21 -9.49 15.32
CA GLY A 44 -1.94 -9.06 16.53
C GLY A 44 -1.09 -8.41 17.61
N ASN A 45 0.24 -8.54 17.54
CA ASN A 45 1.20 -7.88 18.44
C ASN A 45 1.61 -6.47 17.97
N GLY A 46 0.97 -5.93 16.94
CA GLY A 46 1.28 -4.61 16.38
C GLY A 46 2.43 -4.60 15.38
N LEU A 47 3.05 -5.76 15.07
CA LEU A 47 4.02 -5.86 13.99
C LEU A 47 3.31 -5.67 12.64
N SER A 48 3.83 -4.76 11.83
CA SER A 48 3.39 -4.51 10.46
C SER A 48 4.56 -4.62 9.51
N VAL A 49 4.41 -5.40 8.44
CA VAL A 49 5.46 -5.61 7.43
C VAL A 49 4.85 -5.43 6.05
N GLU A 50 5.36 -4.46 5.29
CA GLU A 50 5.00 -4.32 3.87
C GLU A 50 5.54 -5.51 3.07
N THR A 51 4.69 -6.05 2.19
CA THR A 51 5.00 -7.20 1.36
C THR A 51 4.92 -6.86 -0.12
N THR A 52 5.33 -7.81 -0.96
CA THR A 52 5.33 -7.63 -2.41
C THR A 52 3.99 -8.04 -3.02
N ALA A 53 3.74 -7.59 -4.25
CA ALA A 53 2.54 -7.96 -5.02
C ALA A 53 2.34 -9.49 -5.18
N TRP A 54 3.40 -10.28 -5.00
CA TRP A 54 3.37 -11.74 -5.03
C TRP A 54 2.44 -12.34 -3.95
N GLU A 55 2.33 -11.69 -2.79
CA GLU A 55 1.46 -12.16 -1.70
C GLU A 55 -0.02 -12.15 -2.10
N ARG A 56 -0.47 -11.21 -2.93
CA ARG A 56 -1.83 -11.19 -3.48
C ARG A 56 -2.07 -12.37 -4.41
N TRP A 57 -1.10 -12.72 -5.25
CA TRP A 57 -1.21 -13.89 -6.13
C TRP A 57 -1.28 -15.18 -5.30
N LYS A 58 -0.40 -15.31 -4.30
CA LYS A 58 -0.37 -16.45 -3.39
C LYS A 58 -1.69 -16.59 -2.61
N ALA A 59 -2.22 -15.48 -2.08
CA ALA A 59 -3.50 -15.46 -1.37
C ALA A 59 -4.66 -15.94 -2.24
N LYS A 60 -4.72 -15.53 -3.52
CA LYS A 60 -5.73 -16.03 -4.48
C LYS A 60 -5.64 -17.53 -4.70
N ARG A 61 -4.42 -18.06 -4.86
CA ARG A 61 -4.20 -19.49 -5.06
C ARG A 61 -4.56 -20.31 -3.81
N ASP A 62 -4.21 -19.79 -2.64
CA ASP A 62 -4.34 -20.48 -1.36
C ASP A 62 -5.70 -20.20 -0.67
N GLY A 63 -6.59 -19.43 -1.32
CA GLY A 63 -7.94 -19.13 -0.82
C GLY A 63 -7.99 -18.13 0.35
N VAL A 64 -6.90 -17.42 0.62
CA VAL A 64 -6.79 -16.43 1.70
C VAL A 64 -7.42 -15.12 1.25
N LYS A 65 -8.26 -14.52 2.10
CA LYS A 65 -8.87 -13.21 1.84
C LYS A 65 -7.87 -12.09 2.12
N VAL A 66 -7.87 -11.08 1.26
CA VAL A 66 -7.13 -9.84 1.47
C VAL A 66 -8.12 -8.82 2.00
N ASP A 67 -7.87 -8.30 3.19
CA ASP A 67 -8.73 -7.26 3.78
C ASP A 67 -8.25 -5.88 3.34
N SER A 68 -9.15 -5.03 2.84
CA SER A 68 -8.85 -3.63 2.55
C SER A 68 -9.06 -2.72 3.76
#